data_AF-A0A165SL96-F1
#
_entry.id   AF-A0A165SL96-F1
#
_cell.length_a   1.000
_cell.length_b   1.000
_cell.length_c   1.000
_cell.angle_alpha   90.00
_cell.angle_beta   90.00
_cell.angle_gamma   90.00
#
_symmetry.space_group_name_H-M   'P 1'
#
loop_
_entity.id
_entity.type
_entity.pdbx_description
1 polymer ?
#
loop_
_entity_poly.entity_id
_entity_poly.type
_entity_poly.pdbx_seq_one_letter_code
_entity_poly.pdbx_strand_id
1 'polypeptide(L)'
;PLFQEDETADIILRSTDQFDFRAHKVILSLASPLFRDMFRVGNANEEAPGTSNRQATDDRTVPMTEEKGDVVEKLLQLCYPLEPPTWEAAAEIRLVLAAAMKYQFEAVTKGLKKELVSLAFLENKPLSVFAIACSLKLNDEARIAARYTLRKSMILRPAAGELQYTSALALHRLLGFREDCADGAANL
;
A
#
# COMPACT_ATOMS: atom_id res chain seq x y z
N PRO A 1 19.89 2.83 2.59
CA PRO A 1 18.57 3.31 2.14
C PRO A 1 18.69 3.99 0.78
N LEU A 2 17.79 3.66 -0.14
CA LEU A 2 17.68 4.36 -1.41
C LEU A 2 17.20 5.81 -1.17
N PHE A 3 17.37 6.68 -2.15
CA PHE A 3 16.89 8.07 -2.11
C PHE A 3 17.53 8.96 -1.01
N GLN A 4 18.72 8.66 -0.52
CA GLN A 4 19.41 9.51 0.49
C GLN A 4 20.18 10.67 -0.14
N GLU A 5 20.81 10.43 -1.30
CA GLU A 5 21.72 11.36 -1.95
C GLU A 5 21.34 11.45 -3.42
N ASP A 6 20.66 12.54 -3.77
CA ASP A 6 20.43 12.96 -5.15
C ASP A 6 20.42 14.49 -5.15
N GLU A 7 21.35 15.10 -5.88
CA GLU A 7 21.47 16.55 -5.99
C GLU A 7 20.37 17.15 -6.87
N THR A 8 19.75 16.33 -7.72
CA THR A 8 18.67 16.77 -8.61
C THR A 8 17.29 16.72 -7.96
N ALA A 9 17.19 16.11 -6.77
CA ALA A 9 15.97 16.07 -5.99
C ALA A 9 15.52 17.47 -5.54
N ASP A 10 14.24 17.76 -5.78
CA ASP A 10 13.60 19.04 -5.49
C ASP A 10 12.57 18.95 -4.34
N ILE A 11 12.47 17.78 -3.70
CA ILE A 11 11.63 17.55 -2.53
C ILE A 11 12.16 16.45 -1.62
N ILE A 12 11.82 16.53 -0.33
CA ILE A 12 12.10 15.51 0.68
C ILE A 12 10.78 14.97 1.22
N LEU A 13 10.58 13.65 1.16
CA LEU A 13 9.54 12.97 1.93
C LEU A 13 10.16 12.49 3.24
N ARG A 14 9.61 12.88 4.39
CA ARG A 14 10.10 12.45 5.71
C ARG A 14 9.18 11.40 6.30
N SER A 15 9.70 10.20 6.58
CA SER A 15 8.93 9.14 7.22
C SER A 15 8.70 9.41 8.72
N THR A 16 7.79 8.63 9.32
CA THR A 16 7.46 8.73 10.75
C THR A 16 8.64 8.40 11.68
N ASP A 17 9.54 7.53 11.23
CA ASP A 17 10.80 7.16 11.88
C ASP A 17 11.99 8.05 11.47
N GLN A 18 11.71 9.26 10.95
CA GLN A 18 12.68 10.33 10.68
C GLN A 18 13.70 10.03 9.58
N PHE A 19 13.40 9.09 8.67
CA PHE A 19 14.19 8.93 7.46
C PHE A 19 13.74 9.93 6.39
N ASP A 20 14.72 10.61 5.79
CA ASP A 20 14.51 11.56 4.71
C ASP A 20 14.75 10.88 3.37
N PHE A 21 13.76 10.99 2.47
CA PHE A 21 13.80 10.46 1.12
C PHE A 21 13.79 11.61 0.12
N ARG A 22 14.93 11.84 -0.52
CA ARG A 22 15.10 12.83 -1.59
C ARG A 22 14.47 12.31 -2.88
N ALA A 23 13.50 13.06 -3.40
CA ALA A 23 12.69 12.67 -4.54
C ALA A 23 12.47 13.84 -5.51
N HIS A 24 11.73 13.57 -6.58
CA HIS A 24 11.44 14.51 -7.65
C HIS A 24 9.94 14.79 -7.71
N LYS A 25 9.54 16.05 -7.57
CA LYS A 25 8.17 16.53 -7.68
C LYS A 25 7.54 16.07 -8.99
N VAL A 26 8.29 16.07 -10.10
CA VAL A 26 7.79 15.65 -11.41
C VAL A 26 7.38 14.17 -11.43
N ILE A 27 8.18 13.27 -10.87
CA ILE A 27 7.86 11.84 -10.81
C ILE A 27 6.65 11.62 -9.90
N LEU A 28 6.66 12.23 -8.71
CA LEU A 28 5.53 12.13 -7.78
C LEU A 28 4.23 12.70 -8.36
N SER A 29 4.30 13.80 -9.13
CA SER A 29 3.13 14.42 -9.78
C SER A 29 2.56 13.58 -10.92
N LEU A 30 3.41 12.86 -11.65
CA LEU A 30 2.98 11.93 -12.70
C LEU A 30 2.33 10.69 -12.09
N ALA A 31 2.87 10.20 -10.98
CA ALA A 31 2.42 8.98 -10.34
C ALA A 31 1.21 9.19 -9.40
N SER A 32 1.04 10.39 -8.83
CA SER A 32 -0.02 10.74 -7.88
C SER A 32 -0.66 12.09 -8.19
N PRO A 33 -1.99 12.11 -8.47
CA PRO A 33 -2.76 13.35 -8.57
C PRO A 33 -2.72 14.19 -7.29
N LEU A 34 -2.73 13.54 -6.11
CA LEU A 34 -2.67 14.22 -4.82
C LEU A 34 -1.38 15.02 -4.68
N PHE A 35 -0.23 14.42 -4.98
CA PHE A 35 1.05 15.12 -4.93
C PHE A 35 1.13 16.24 -5.97
N ARG A 36 0.63 16.00 -7.19
CA ARG A 36 0.55 17.03 -8.23
C ARG A 36 -0.23 18.26 -7.77
N ASP A 37 -1.40 18.04 -7.17
CA ASP A 37 -2.27 19.13 -6.73
C ASP A 37 -1.68 19.84 -5.50
N MET A 38 -1.08 19.08 -4.57
CA MET A 38 -0.37 19.62 -3.41
C MET A 38 0.78 20.56 -3.82
N PHE A 39 1.58 20.17 -4.81
CA PHE A 39 2.70 21.02 -5.28
C PHE A 39 2.22 22.25 -6.03
N ARG A 40 1.12 22.15 -6.79
CA ARG A 40 0.51 23.31 -7.45
C ARG A 40 0.06 24.37 -6.46
N VAL A 41 -0.57 23.96 -5.36
CA VAL A 41 -1.01 24.88 -4.29
C VAL A 41 0.18 25.50 -3.56
N GLY A 42 1.22 24.70 -3.28
CA GLY A 42 2.46 25.20 -2.66
C GLY A 42 3.11 26.32 -3.49
N ASN A 43 3.33 26.07 -4.79
CA ASN A 43 3.97 27.03 -5.69
C ASN A 43 3.14 28.32 -5.84
N ALA A 44 1.80 28.25 -5.87
CA ALA A 44 0.95 29.44 -5.98
C ALA A 44 1.06 30.37 -4.76
N ASN A 45 1.41 29.85 -3.58
CA ASN A 45 1.63 30.65 -2.37
C ASN A 45 3.01 31.33 -2.36
N GLU A 46 4.00 30.81 -3.09
CA GLU A 46 5.33 31.42 -3.22
C GLU A 46 5.34 32.63 -4.15
N GLU A 47 4.44 32.67 -5.14
CA GLU A 47 4.34 33.77 -6.13
C GLU A 47 3.56 35.00 -5.64
N ALA A 48 2.96 34.95 -4.44
CA ALA A 48 2.26 36.09 -3.86
C ALA A 48 3.26 37.14 -3.29
N PRO A 49 3.23 38.40 -3.76
CA PRO A 49 4.17 39.41 -3.29
C PRO A 49 3.81 39.84 -1.86
N GLY A 50 4.56 39.36 -0.85
CA GLY A 50 4.47 39.94 0.50
C GLY A 50 4.84 39.09 1.72
N THR A 51 5.15 37.79 1.60
CA THR A 51 5.42 36.95 2.79
C THR A 51 6.73 36.17 2.70
N SER A 52 7.85 36.89 2.64
CA SER A 52 9.19 36.30 2.79
C SER A 52 9.58 36.24 4.27
N ASN A 53 9.22 35.16 4.97
CA ASN A 53 9.90 34.80 6.23
C ASN A 53 9.77 33.31 6.62
N ARG A 54 9.65 32.38 5.65
CA ARG A 54 9.73 30.94 5.94
C ARG A 54 11.16 30.46 5.72
N GLN A 55 11.76 29.86 6.74
CA GLN A 55 13.08 29.24 6.68
C GLN A 55 13.15 28.26 5.50
N ALA A 56 14.05 28.53 4.56
CA ALA A 56 14.18 27.86 3.25
C ALA A 56 14.44 26.33 3.30
N THR A 57 14.61 25.74 4.48
CA THR A 57 14.83 24.31 4.67
C THR A 57 13.55 23.52 4.97
N ASP A 58 12.49 24.17 5.50
CA ASP A 58 11.26 23.47 5.89
C ASP A 58 10.23 23.38 4.74
N ASP A 59 10.32 24.29 3.76
CA ASP A 59 9.34 24.40 2.66
C ASP A 59 9.38 23.22 1.65
N ARG A 60 10.46 22.44 1.66
CA ARG A 60 10.67 21.30 0.74
C ARG A 60 10.43 19.94 1.38
N THR A 61 10.05 19.90 2.65
CA THR A 61 9.84 18.65 3.37
C THR A 61 8.35 18.35 3.48
N VAL A 62 7.93 17.20 2.95
CA VAL A 62 6.57 16.69 3.12
C VAL A 62 6.62 15.58 4.17
N PRO A 63 6.04 15.79 5.37
CA PRO A 63 5.98 14.74 6.37
C PRO A 63 4.97 13.67 5.96
N MET A 64 5.41 12.42 5.96
CA MET A 64 4.53 11.26 5.89
C MET A 64 3.87 11.07 7.26
N THR A 65 2.61 10.66 7.25
CA THR A 65 1.77 10.73 8.46
C THR A 65 1.70 9.41 9.21
N GLU A 66 1.82 8.28 8.50
CA GLU A 66 1.67 6.94 9.09
C GLU A 66 2.76 5.97 8.62
N GLU A 67 3.54 6.36 7.61
CA GLU A 67 4.43 5.49 6.87
C GLU A 67 5.84 5.52 7.48
N LYS A 68 6.39 4.34 7.74
CA LYS A 68 7.79 4.15 8.12
C LYS A 68 8.71 4.18 6.91
N GLY A 69 10.01 4.30 7.14
CA GLY A 69 11.01 4.44 6.08
C GLY A 69 10.98 3.30 5.06
N ASP A 70 10.81 2.05 5.52
CA ASP A 70 10.70 0.88 4.64
C ASP A 70 9.50 0.95 3.68
N VAL A 71 8.34 1.42 4.17
CA VAL A 71 7.13 1.62 3.37
C VAL A 71 7.33 2.72 2.33
N VAL A 72 7.91 3.85 2.74
CA VAL A 72 8.18 4.99 1.84
C VAL A 72 9.20 4.59 0.78
N GLU A 73 10.26 3.89 1.17
CA GLU A 73 11.30 3.42 0.24
C GLU A 73 10.72 2.49 -0.84
N LYS A 74 9.95 1.47 -0.44
CA LYS A 74 9.29 0.54 -1.39
C LYS A 74 8.28 1.26 -2.27
N LEU A 75 7.53 2.22 -1.73
CA LEU A 75 6.58 3.03 -2.51
C LEU A 75 7.30 3.86 -3.59
N LEU A 76 8.42 4.49 -3.24
CA LEU A 76 9.24 5.25 -4.18
C LEU A 76 9.91 4.35 -5.22
N GLN A 77 10.44 3.18 -4.84
CA GLN A 77 10.97 2.21 -5.80
C GLN A 77 9.95 1.85 -6.88
N LEU A 78 8.67 1.73 -6.54
CA LEU A 78 7.58 1.45 -7.48
C LEU A 78 7.21 2.64 -8.39
N CYS A 79 7.62 3.86 -8.04
CA CYS A 79 7.37 5.06 -8.83
C CYS A 79 8.54 5.42 -9.76
N TYR A 80 9.74 4.95 -9.44
CA TYR A 80 10.96 5.22 -10.20
C TYR A 80 11.29 4.07 -11.14
N PRO A 81 12.07 4.31 -12.21
CA PRO A 81 12.57 3.26 -13.09
C PRO A 81 13.70 2.45 -12.42
N LEU A 82 13.39 1.84 -11.28
CA LEU A 82 14.28 1.00 -10.49
C LEU A 82 13.81 -0.46 -10.54
N GLU A 83 14.63 -1.35 -10.01
CA GLU A 83 14.21 -2.73 -9.79
C GLU A 83 13.02 -2.75 -8.80
N PRO A 84 11.94 -3.52 -9.09
CA PRO A 84 10.81 -3.61 -8.19
C PRO A 84 11.22 -4.19 -6.83
N PRO A 85 10.62 -3.72 -5.72
CA PRO A 85 10.91 -4.26 -4.41
C PRO A 85 10.48 -5.72 -4.30
N THR A 86 11.21 -6.48 -3.50
CA THR A 86 10.83 -7.85 -3.12
C THR A 86 9.91 -7.83 -1.89
N TRP A 87 9.09 -8.86 -1.78
CA TRP A 87 8.09 -9.02 -0.72
C TRP A 87 8.34 -10.30 0.05
N GLU A 88 8.68 -10.18 1.33
CA GLU A 88 8.86 -11.34 2.20
C GLU A 88 7.52 -11.82 2.76
N ALA A 89 6.57 -10.90 2.94
CA ALA A 89 5.26 -11.18 3.50
C ALA A 89 4.16 -10.30 2.88
N ALA A 90 2.96 -10.86 2.77
CA ALA A 90 1.78 -10.12 2.34
C ALA A 90 1.47 -8.93 3.27
N ALA A 91 1.89 -8.99 4.53
CA ALA A 91 1.79 -7.89 5.48
C ALA A 91 2.57 -6.64 5.03
N GLU A 92 3.72 -6.80 4.35
CA GLU A 92 4.48 -5.68 3.79
C GLU A 92 3.70 -5.04 2.63
N ILE A 93 3.15 -5.87 1.74
CA ILE A 93 2.31 -5.41 0.62
C ILE A 93 1.12 -4.62 1.17
N ARG A 94 0.49 -5.07 2.26
CA ARG A 94 -0.63 -4.36 2.89
C ARG A 94 -0.24 -2.92 3.27
N LEU A 95 0.94 -2.72 3.87
CA LEU A 95 1.39 -1.40 4.30
C LEU A 95 1.66 -0.48 3.11
N VAL A 96 2.38 -0.96 2.10
CA VAL A 96 2.70 -0.17 0.91
C VAL A 96 1.45 0.10 0.07
N LEU A 97 0.53 -0.86 -0.04
CA LEU A 97 -0.73 -0.70 -0.76
C LEU A 97 -1.64 0.31 -0.05
N ALA A 98 -1.71 0.29 1.28
CA ALA A 98 -2.45 1.31 2.04
C ALA A 98 -1.90 2.71 1.77
N ALA A 99 -0.58 2.89 1.79
CA ALA A 99 0.07 4.15 1.47
C ALA A 99 -0.20 4.57 0.01
N ALA A 100 -0.08 3.64 -0.94
CA ALA A 100 -0.36 3.89 -2.36
C ALA A 100 -1.80 4.36 -2.58
N MET A 101 -2.78 3.77 -1.88
CA MET A 101 -4.19 4.19 -1.94
C MET A 101 -4.39 5.58 -1.31
N LYS A 102 -3.82 5.81 -0.13
CA LYS A 102 -3.91 7.08 0.60
C LYS A 102 -3.36 8.25 -0.21
N TYR A 103 -2.19 8.06 -0.81
CA TYR A 103 -1.52 9.06 -1.63
C TYR A 103 -1.92 8.99 -3.11
N GLN A 104 -2.94 8.21 -3.48
CA GLN A 104 -3.48 8.13 -4.84
C GLN A 104 -2.47 7.73 -5.93
N PHE A 105 -1.50 6.86 -5.60
CA PHE A 105 -0.62 6.23 -6.58
C PHE A 105 -1.34 5.10 -7.32
N GLU A 106 -2.13 5.44 -8.34
CA GLU A 106 -3.08 4.50 -8.96
C GLU A 106 -2.39 3.33 -9.67
N ALA A 107 -1.33 3.59 -10.43
CA ALA A 107 -0.57 2.55 -11.13
C ALA A 107 0.08 1.58 -10.14
N VAL A 108 0.68 2.11 -9.07
CA VAL A 108 1.27 1.34 -7.98
C VAL A 108 0.21 0.50 -7.27
N THR A 109 -0.94 1.11 -6.95
CA THR A 109 -2.09 0.42 -6.34
C THR A 109 -2.55 -0.77 -7.18
N LYS A 110 -2.67 -0.60 -8.51
CA LYS A 110 -3.03 -1.69 -9.43
C LYS A 110 -1.98 -2.79 -9.45
N GLY A 111 -0.69 -2.44 -9.45
CA GLY A 111 0.42 -3.40 -9.41
C GLY A 111 0.41 -4.22 -8.12
N LEU A 112 0.31 -3.56 -6.96
CA LEU A 112 0.31 -4.20 -5.65
C LEU A 112 -0.92 -5.08 -5.41
N LYS A 113 -2.09 -4.71 -5.96
CA LYS A 113 -3.28 -5.58 -5.94
C LYS A 113 -3.04 -6.90 -6.66
N LYS A 114 -2.41 -6.86 -7.84
CA LYS A 114 -2.04 -8.06 -8.60
C LYS A 114 -1.02 -8.91 -7.85
N GLU A 115 -0.03 -8.26 -7.24
CA GLU A 115 1.00 -8.94 -6.45
C GLU A 115 0.39 -9.61 -5.21
N LEU A 116 -0.52 -8.94 -4.50
CA LEU A 116 -1.22 -9.49 -3.34
C LEU A 116 -1.99 -10.77 -3.67
N VAL A 117 -2.55 -10.87 -4.88
CA VAL A 117 -3.27 -12.07 -5.37
C VAL A 117 -2.40 -12.96 -6.27
N SER A 118 -1.07 -12.84 -6.18
CA SER A 118 -0.17 -13.76 -6.88
C SER A 118 -0.32 -15.18 -6.32
N LEU A 119 0.01 -16.18 -7.15
CA LEU A 119 -0.05 -17.59 -6.73
C LEU A 119 0.85 -17.85 -5.50
N ALA A 120 1.98 -17.16 -5.41
CA ALA A 120 2.90 -17.28 -4.28
C ALA A 120 2.21 -16.98 -2.93
N PHE A 121 1.33 -15.98 -2.87
CA PHE A 121 0.58 -15.68 -1.65
C PHE A 121 -0.70 -16.49 -1.51
N LEU A 122 -1.44 -16.68 -2.61
CA LEU A 122 -2.71 -17.40 -2.59
C LEU A 122 -2.56 -18.90 -2.27
N GLU A 123 -1.50 -19.54 -2.77
CA GLU A 123 -1.26 -20.96 -2.49
C GLU A 123 -0.67 -21.19 -1.11
N ASN A 124 0.03 -20.22 -0.54
CA ASN A 124 0.67 -20.37 0.77
C ASN A 124 -0.21 -19.86 1.91
N LYS A 125 -0.74 -18.65 1.81
CA LYS A 125 -1.46 -17.96 2.90
C LYS A 125 -2.74 -17.25 2.40
N PRO A 126 -3.71 -17.97 1.79
CA PRO A 126 -4.91 -17.35 1.22
C PRO A 126 -5.78 -16.64 2.26
N LEU A 127 -5.79 -17.12 3.52
CA LEU A 127 -6.53 -16.46 4.60
C LEU A 127 -5.92 -15.10 4.98
N SER A 128 -4.58 -14.99 4.98
CA SER A 128 -3.89 -13.71 5.17
C SER A 128 -4.24 -12.74 4.05
N VAL A 129 -4.20 -13.20 2.79
CA VAL A 129 -4.58 -12.40 1.62
C VAL A 129 -6.03 -11.91 1.72
N PHE A 130 -6.95 -12.81 2.10
CA PHE A 130 -8.36 -12.45 2.33
C PHE A 130 -8.51 -11.37 3.41
N ALA A 131 -7.85 -11.55 4.55
CA ALA A 131 -7.91 -10.60 5.66
C ALA A 131 -7.37 -9.22 5.26
N ILE A 132 -6.23 -9.18 4.56
CA ILE A 132 -5.64 -7.95 4.00
C ILE A 132 -6.63 -7.28 3.05
N ALA A 133 -7.16 -8.03 2.08
CA ALA A 133 -8.09 -7.51 1.09
C ALA A 133 -9.35 -6.93 1.74
N CYS A 134 -9.93 -7.61 2.74
CA CYS A 134 -11.05 -7.08 3.51
C CYS A 134 -10.69 -5.80 4.27
N SER A 135 -9.52 -5.75 4.92
CA SER A 135 -9.08 -4.57 5.68
C SER A 135 -8.92 -3.32 4.80
N LEU A 136 -8.52 -3.53 3.53
CA LEU A 136 -8.32 -2.48 2.53
C LEU A 136 -9.54 -2.28 1.61
N LYS A 137 -10.67 -2.95 1.89
CA LYS A 137 -11.92 -2.90 1.11
C LYS A 137 -11.76 -3.31 -0.36
N LEU A 138 -10.86 -4.27 -0.61
CA LEU A 138 -10.51 -4.82 -1.93
C LEU A 138 -11.40 -6.03 -2.25
N ASN A 139 -12.64 -5.76 -2.68
CA ASN A 139 -13.68 -6.80 -2.78
C ASN A 139 -13.35 -7.90 -3.81
N ASP A 140 -12.73 -7.56 -4.94
CA ASP A 140 -12.42 -8.54 -5.98
C ASP A 140 -11.25 -9.44 -5.55
N GLU A 141 -10.22 -8.84 -4.97
CA GLU A 141 -9.08 -9.55 -4.39
C GLU A 141 -9.52 -10.45 -3.23
N ALA A 142 -10.43 -9.97 -2.38
CA ALA A 142 -11.02 -10.77 -1.31
C ALA A 142 -11.80 -11.97 -1.87
N ARG A 143 -12.57 -11.79 -2.95
CA ARG A 143 -13.30 -12.89 -3.61
C ARG A 143 -12.34 -13.93 -4.20
N ILE A 144 -11.24 -13.49 -4.82
CA ILE A 144 -10.20 -14.39 -5.32
C ILE A 144 -9.61 -15.19 -4.16
N ALA A 145 -9.16 -14.51 -3.10
CA ALA A 145 -8.56 -15.15 -1.94
C ALA A 145 -9.52 -16.14 -1.24
N ALA A 146 -10.80 -15.77 -1.09
CA ALA A 146 -11.83 -16.63 -0.49
C ALA A 146 -11.92 -17.99 -1.19
N ARG A 147 -11.88 -18.02 -2.53
CA ARG A 147 -11.88 -19.26 -3.30
C ARG A 147 -10.66 -20.14 -3.03
N TYR A 148 -9.49 -19.53 -2.88
CA TYR A 148 -8.27 -20.28 -2.53
C TYR A 148 -8.31 -20.82 -1.09
N THR A 149 -9.05 -20.16 -0.19
CA THR A 149 -9.23 -20.72 1.15
C THR A 149 -9.94 -22.08 1.12
N LEU A 150 -10.85 -22.35 0.17
CA LEU A 150 -11.58 -23.62 0.07
C LEU A 150 -10.65 -24.83 -0.06
N ARG A 151 -9.48 -24.64 -0.66
CA ARG A 151 -8.46 -25.68 -0.85
C ARG A 151 -7.66 -25.99 0.41
N LYS A 152 -7.83 -25.21 1.48
CA LYS A 152 -7.09 -25.34 2.73
C LYS A 152 -8.01 -25.52 3.91
N SER A 153 -7.50 -26.21 4.94
CA SER A 153 -8.16 -26.22 6.25
C SER A 153 -8.29 -24.80 6.77
N MET A 154 -9.46 -24.48 7.33
CA MET A 154 -9.76 -23.15 7.87
C MET A 154 -9.04 -22.89 9.19
N ILE A 155 -8.75 -23.96 9.94
CA ILE A 155 -8.02 -23.90 11.20
C ILE A 155 -6.53 -24.00 10.87
N LEU A 156 -5.97 -22.90 10.36
CA LEU A 156 -4.52 -22.77 10.21
C LEU A 156 -3.94 -22.39 11.57
N ARG A 157 -3.13 -23.28 12.14
CA ARG A 157 -2.29 -22.97 13.32
C ARG A 157 -0.86 -22.73 12.85
N PRO A 158 -0.23 -21.61 13.23
CA PRO A 158 -0.78 -20.49 14.00
C PRO A 158 -1.75 -19.62 13.17
N ALA A 159 -2.62 -18.88 13.86
CA ALA A 159 -3.56 -17.95 13.23
C ALA A 159 -2.80 -16.92 12.38
N ALA A 160 -3.32 -16.60 11.20
CA ALA A 160 -2.78 -15.53 10.37
C ALA A 160 -2.84 -14.21 11.14
N GLY A 161 -1.69 -13.59 11.41
CA GLY A 161 -1.62 -12.32 12.16
C GLY A 161 -2.42 -11.21 11.49
N GLU A 162 -2.63 -11.29 10.18
CA GLU A 162 -3.41 -10.34 9.40
C GLU A 162 -4.91 -10.36 9.75
N LEU A 163 -5.40 -11.41 10.43
CA LEU A 163 -6.77 -11.47 10.93
C LEU A 163 -7.09 -10.38 11.95
N GLN A 164 -6.09 -9.82 12.63
CA GLN A 164 -6.32 -8.69 13.55
C GLN A 164 -6.85 -7.43 12.83
N TYR A 165 -6.65 -7.35 11.51
CA TYR A 165 -7.10 -6.23 10.69
C TYR A 165 -8.45 -6.49 10.00
N THR A 166 -9.03 -7.69 10.14
CA THR A 166 -10.33 -8.02 9.55
C THR A 166 -11.44 -7.99 10.59
N SER A 167 -12.66 -7.72 10.16
CA SER A 167 -13.82 -7.73 11.06
C SER A 167 -14.34 -9.16 11.27
N ALA A 168 -14.90 -9.42 12.45
CA ALA A 168 -15.61 -10.66 12.73
C ALA A 168 -16.73 -10.93 11.70
N LEU A 169 -17.37 -9.87 11.20
CA LEU A 169 -18.38 -9.96 10.15
C LEU A 169 -17.80 -10.46 8.81
N ALA A 170 -16.61 -10.01 8.42
CA ALA A 170 -15.95 -10.50 7.21
C ALA A 170 -15.58 -11.99 7.33
N LEU A 171 -15.15 -12.43 8.52
CA LEU A 171 -14.89 -13.84 8.80
C LEU A 171 -16.16 -14.68 8.81
N HIS A 172 -17.24 -14.18 9.42
CA HIS A 172 -18.54 -14.84 9.38
C HIS A 172 -19.03 -15.03 7.94
N ARG A 173 -18.87 -14.01 7.09
CA ARG A 173 -19.21 -14.12 5.66
C ARG A 173 -18.35 -15.15 4.93
N LEU A 174 -17.07 -15.24 5.27
CA LEU A 174 -16.19 -16.28 4.72
C LEU A 174 -16.61 -17.68 5.16
N LEU A 175 -17.00 -17.85 6.42
CA LEU A 175 -17.50 -19.13 6.95
C LEU A 175 -18.75 -19.59 6.18
N GLY A 176 -19.76 -18.72 6.08
CA GLY A 176 -20.96 -19.03 5.31
C GLY A 176 -20.66 -19.37 3.84
N PHE A 177 -19.79 -18.59 3.19
CA PHE A 177 -19.36 -18.89 1.82
C PHE A 177 -18.72 -20.28 1.67
N ARG A 178 -17.96 -20.74 2.68
CA ARG A 178 -17.34 -22.07 2.65
C ARG A 178 -18.35 -23.18 2.88
N GLU A 179 -19.32 -22.98 3.78
CA GLU A 179 -20.43 -23.92 4.01
C GLU A 179 -21.26 -24.07 2.74
N ASP A 180 -21.67 -22.96 2.12
CA ASP A 180 -22.42 -22.95 0.86
C ASP A 180 -21.69 -23.71 -0.26
N CYS A 181 -20.37 -23.55 -0.35
CA CYS A 181 -19.55 -24.27 -1.33
C CYS A 181 -19.42 -25.76 -1.01
N ALA A 182 -19.36 -26.13 0.26
CA ALA A 182 -19.28 -27.53 0.69
C ALA A 182 -20.61 -28.26 0.41
N ASP A 183 -21.73 -27.62 0.71
CA ASP A 183 -23.07 -28.15 0.43
C ASP A 183 -23.31 -28.27 -1.08
N GLY A 184 -22.90 -27.27 -1.87
CA GLY A 184 -22.95 -27.34 -3.33
C GLY A 184 -22.11 -28.47 -3.91
N ALA A 185 -20.94 -28.76 -3.34
CA ALA A 185 -20.08 -29.86 -3.76
C ALA A 185 -20.62 -31.24 -3.35
N ALA A 186 -21.33 -31.34 -2.22
CA ALA A 186 -21.94 -32.59 -1.75
C ALA A 186 -23.18 -33.00 -2.56
N ASN A 187 -23.81 -32.05 -3.26
CA ASN A 187 -25.03 -32.26 -4.05
C ASN A 187 -24.77 -32.53 -5.55
N LEU A 188 -23.51 -32.72 -5.97
CA LEU A 188 -23.08 -33.08 -7.33
C LEU A 188 -22.78 -34.58 -7.44
#